data_AF-A0AAV5WS36-F1
#
_entry.id   AF-A0AAV5WS36-F1
#
_cell.length_a   1.000
_cell.length_b   1.000
_cell.length_c   1.000
_cell.angle_alpha   90.00
_cell.angle_beta   90.00
_cell.angle_gamma   90.00
#
_symmetry.space_group_name_H-M   'P 1'
#
loop_
_entity.id
_entity.type
_entity.pdbx_description
1 polymer ?
#
loop_
_entity_poly.entity_id
_entity_poly.type
_entity_poly.pdbx_seq_one_letter_code
_entity_poly.pdbx_strand_id
1 'polypeptide(L)'
;MSISSLPSSHFPLIIFTWLSILVYLLISIVIVRHRRIVPAFKNPFFTLALAQSIPSILLLLHIELLVRPREYGLFQIFRVQTNSICAAILLGLQTAQKSQVIFFHISIALNRFTAFVTVVFHRKV
;
A
#
# COMPACT_ATOMS: atom_id res chain seq x y z
N MET A 1 19.93 20.79 7.83
CA MET A 1 20.76 19.57 7.69
C MET A 1 20.59 19.08 6.26
N SER A 2 21.69 18.77 5.59
CA SER A 2 21.76 18.48 4.14
C SER A 2 21.33 17.05 3.81
N ILE A 3 20.87 16.85 2.57
CA ILE A 3 20.57 15.56 1.91
C ILE A 3 21.67 14.48 2.13
N SER A 4 22.88 14.90 2.51
CA SER A 4 24.03 14.06 2.84
C SER A 4 23.85 13.12 4.05
N SER A 5 22.82 13.25 4.88
CA SER A 5 22.53 12.28 5.96
C SER A 5 21.78 11.03 5.49
N LEU A 6 21.29 11.01 4.24
CA LEU A 6 20.58 9.87 3.68
C LEU A 6 21.59 8.87 3.10
N PRO A 7 21.60 7.59 3.53
CA PRO A 7 22.49 6.59 2.93
C PRO A 7 22.16 6.41 1.45
N SER A 8 23.20 6.23 0.62
CA SER A 8 23.06 6.13 -0.84
C SER A 8 22.10 5.02 -1.31
N SER A 9 21.98 3.95 -0.52
CA SER A 9 21.04 2.84 -0.74
C SER A 9 19.57 3.23 -0.67
N HIS A 10 19.24 4.37 -0.06
CA HIS A 10 17.86 4.83 0.07
C HIS A 10 17.35 5.52 -1.20
N PHE A 11 18.21 6.07 -2.05
CA PHE A 11 17.76 6.74 -3.29
C PHE A 11 17.03 5.81 -4.26
N PRO A 12 17.53 4.59 -4.57
CA PRO A 12 16.76 3.61 -5.34
C PRO A 12 15.42 3.26 -4.70
N LEU A 13 15.38 3.15 -3.36
CA LEU A 13 14.14 2.85 -2.64
C LEU A 13 13.13 4.00 -2.74
N ILE A 14 13.57 5.26 -2.71
CA ILE A 14 12.70 6.43 -2.93
C ILE A 14 12.06 6.33 -4.31
N ILE A 15 12.87 6.14 -5.35
CA ILE A 15 12.39 6.03 -6.74
C ILE A 15 11.37 4.89 -6.86
N PHE A 16 11.69 3.73 -6.28
CA PHE A 16 10.80 2.57 -6.30
C PHE A 16 9.48 2.82 -5.58
N THR A 17 9.51 3.49 -4.41
CA THR A 17 8.32 3.88 -3.66
C THR A 17 7.41 4.79 -4.47
N TRP A 18 7.95 5.86 -5.08
CA TRP A 18 7.16 6.79 -5.89
C TRP A 18 6.59 6.13 -7.15
N LEU A 19 7.37 5.27 -7.81
CA LEU A 19 6.90 4.51 -8.96
C LEU A 19 5.77 3.55 -8.55
N SER A 20 5.88 2.90 -7.39
CA SER A 20 4.83 2.03 -6.84
C SER A 20 3.54 2.79 -6.55
N ILE A 21 3.64 3.99 -5.96
CA ILE A 21 2.47 4.87 -5.73
C ILE A 21 1.78 5.18 -7.05
N LEU A 22 2.55 5.55 -8.08
CA LEU A 22 2.02 5.87 -9.40
C LEU A 22 1.30 4.66 -10.02
N VAL A 23 1.87 3.46 -9.91
CA VAL A 23 1.25 2.21 -10.37
C VAL A 23 -0.07 1.94 -9.65
N TYR A 24 -0.12 2.06 -8.32
CA TYR A 24 -1.36 1.87 -7.56
C TYR A 24 -2.44 2.90 -7.91
N LEU A 25 -2.05 4.16 -8.16
CA LEU A 25 -2.96 5.20 -8.65
C LEU A 25 -3.50 4.84 -10.02
N LEU A 26 -2.64 4.41 -10.95
CA LEU A 26 -3.04 4.02 -12.30
C LEU A 26 -4.00 2.82 -12.27
N ILE A 27 -3.73 1.79 -11.46
CA ILE A 27 -4.64 0.66 -11.24
C ILE A 27 -6.01 1.16 -10.77
N SER A 28 -6.03 2.05 -9.78
CA SER A 28 -7.27 2.60 -9.23
C SER A 28 -8.06 3.38 -10.28
N ILE A 29 -7.39 4.25 -11.05
CA ILE A 29 -8.00 5.03 -12.12
C ILE A 29 -8.56 4.12 -13.22
N VAL A 30 -7.78 3.12 -13.65
CA VAL A 30 -8.20 2.18 -14.70
C VAL A 30 -9.44 1.41 -14.26
N ILE A 31 -9.46 0.85 -13.05
CA ILE A 31 -10.60 0.11 -12.52
C ILE A 31 -11.83 1.02 -12.39
N VAL A 32 -11.70 2.22 -11.82
CA VAL A 32 -12.83 3.16 -11.65
C VAL A 32 -13.38 3.63 -12.99
N ARG A 33 -12.52 3.89 -13.97
CA ARG A 33 -12.94 4.35 -15.30
C ARG A 33 -13.61 3.24 -16.09
N HIS A 34 -13.05 2.03 -16.08
CA HIS A 34 -13.51 0.94 -16.93
C HIS A 34 -14.60 0.07 -16.28
N ARG A 35 -14.82 0.11 -14.96
CA ARG A 35 -15.92 -0.65 -14.30
C ARG A 35 -17.31 -0.32 -14.79
N ARG A 36 -17.51 0.87 -15.39
CA ARG A 36 -18.81 1.29 -15.94
C ARG A 36 -19.05 0.72 -17.34
N ILE A 37 -17.99 0.47 -18.09
CA ILE A 37 -18.04 0.11 -19.51
C ILE A 37 -17.84 -1.40 -19.68
N VAL A 38 -16.90 -1.99 -18.94
CA VAL A 38 -16.47 -3.38 -19.11
C VAL A 38 -16.94 -4.21 -17.91
N PRO A 39 -17.86 -5.17 -18.09
CA PRO A 39 -18.41 -6.00 -17.01
C PRO A 39 -17.34 -6.79 -16.24
N ALA A 40 -16.23 -7.17 -16.89
CA ALA A 40 -15.15 -7.91 -16.25
C ALA A 40 -14.55 -7.16 -15.04
N PHE A 41 -14.52 -5.83 -15.06
CA PHE A 41 -14.02 -5.00 -13.95
C PHE A 41 -14.99 -4.92 -12.76
N LYS A 42 -16.21 -5.46 -12.87
CA LYS A 42 -17.15 -5.60 -11.74
C LYS A 42 -16.92 -6.87 -10.93
N ASN A 43 -15.97 -7.72 -11.34
CA ASN A 43 -15.62 -8.93 -10.60
C ASN A 43 -15.12 -8.58 -9.19
N PRO A 44 -15.50 -9.37 -8.15
CA PRO A 44 -15.00 -9.22 -6.78
C PRO A 44 -13.48 -9.03 -6.67
N PHE A 45 -12.70 -9.62 -7.58
CA PHE A 45 -11.24 -9.43 -7.63
C PHE A 45 -10.82 -7.98 -7.86
N PHE A 46 -11.41 -7.28 -8.82
CA PHE A 46 -11.05 -5.89 -9.11
C PHE A 46 -11.55 -4.94 -8.01
N THR A 47 -12.66 -5.28 -7.36
CA THR A 47 -13.12 -4.56 -6.16
C THR A 47 -12.12 -4.69 -5.01
N LEU A 48 -11.59 -5.90 -4.77
CA LEU A 48 -10.54 -6.12 -3.76
C LEU A 48 -9.22 -5.44 -4.14
N ALA A 49 -8.83 -5.48 -5.41
CA ALA A 49 -7.62 -4.80 -5.89
C ALA A 49 -7.71 -3.27 -5.68
N LEU A 50 -8.89 -2.68 -5.93
CA LEU A 50 -9.15 -1.27 -5.67
C LEU A 50 -9.21 -0.96 -4.17
N ALA A 51 -9.76 -1.86 -3.36
CA ALA A 51 -9.77 -1.70 -1.91
C ALA A 51 -8.35 -1.81 -1.30
N GLN A 52 -7.47 -2.62 -1.89
CA GLN A 52 -6.07 -2.76 -1.49
C GLN A 52 -5.20 -1.57 -1.94
N SER A 53 -5.47 -0.95 -3.08
CA SER A 53 -4.62 0.12 -3.61
C SER A 53 -4.58 1.33 -2.68
N ILE A 54 -5.71 1.68 -2.05
CA ILE A 54 -5.82 2.79 -1.10
C ILE A 54 -4.87 2.63 0.12
N PRO A 55 -4.96 1.57 0.95
CA PRO A 55 -4.06 1.39 2.08
C PRO A 55 -2.61 1.19 1.64
N SER A 56 -2.36 0.64 0.45
CA SER A 56 -0.99 0.52 -0.09
C SER A 56 -0.39 1.90 -0.40
N ILE A 57 -1.14 2.80 -1.05
CA ILE A 57 -0.71 4.18 -1.30
C ILE A 57 -0.48 4.92 0.02
N LEU A 58 -1.42 4.80 0.97
CA LEU A 58 -1.32 5.45 2.28
C LEU A 58 -0.10 4.98 3.06
N LEU A 59 0.22 3.68 3.03
CA LEU A 59 1.39 3.12 3.68
C LEU A 59 2.69 3.64 3.04
N LEU A 60 2.76 3.66 1.70
CA LEU A 60 3.94 4.15 0.98
C LEU A 60 4.17 5.64 1.24
N LEU A 61 3.10 6.46 1.21
CA LEU A 61 3.17 7.88 1.57
C LEU A 61 3.58 8.07 3.04
N HIS A 62 3.07 7.24 3.95
CA HIS A 62 3.44 7.30 5.36
C HIS A 62 4.94 7.01 5.55
N ILE A 63 5.47 5.98 4.88
CA ILE A 63 6.90 5.66 4.93
C ILE A 63 7.73 6.84 4.37
N GLU A 64 7.32 7.39 3.24
CA GLU A 64 8.12 8.38 2.51
C GLU A 64 8.08 9.78 3.15
N LEU A 65 6.93 10.18 3.70
CA LEU A 65 6.72 11.54 4.24
C LEU A 65 6.90 11.62 5.75
N LEU A 66 6.68 10.53 6.49
CA LEU A 66 6.73 10.53 7.96
C LEU A 66 7.91 9.73 8.49
N VAL A 67 8.06 8.46 8.08
CA VAL A 67 9.08 7.56 8.67
C VAL A 67 10.48 7.95 8.22
N ARG A 68 10.73 8.02 6.90
CA ARG A 68 12.05 8.32 6.35
C ARG A 68 12.55 9.71 6.78
N PRO A 69 11.75 10.78 6.74
CA PRO A 69 12.20 12.08 7.20
C PRO A 69 12.45 12.15 8.71
N ARG A 70 11.74 11.33 9.51
CA ARG A 70 11.99 11.18 10.95
C ARG A 70 13.30 10.42 11.22
N GLU A 71 13.51 9.28 10.57
CA GLU A 71 14.70 8.45 10.77
C GLU A 71 15.99 9.17 10.37
N TYR A 72 15.97 9.92 9.27
CA TYR A 72 17.14 10.65 8.76
C TYR A 72 17.18 12.14 9.16
N GLY A 73 16.22 12.58 9.99
CA GLY A 73 16.17 13.93 10.53
C GLY A 73 16.04 15.04 9.47
N LEU A 74 15.37 14.76 8.34
CA LEU A 74 15.23 15.69 7.22
C LEU A 74 14.38 16.93 7.58
N PHE A 75 13.40 16.79 8.47
CA PHE A 75 12.63 17.91 9.01
C PHE A 75 12.79 18.00 10.52
N GLN A 76 13.25 19.16 11.02
CA GLN A 76 13.38 19.43 12.46
C GLN A 76 12.06 19.31 13.22
N ILE A 77 10.93 19.37 12.51
CA ILE A 77 9.57 19.23 13.04
C ILE A 77 9.29 17.81 13.54
N PHE A 78 9.92 16.79 12.96
CA PHE A 78 9.79 15.38 13.37
C PHE A 78 10.86 14.91 14.34
N ARG A 79 11.74 15.82 14.77
CA ARG A 79 12.78 15.59 15.79
C ARG A 79 12.19 15.53 17.21
N VAL A 80 10.91 15.19 17.31
CA VAL A 80 10.23 15.01 18.59
C VAL A 80 10.87 13.83 19.30
N GLN A 81 11.17 14.01 20.58
CA GLN A 81 11.74 12.99 21.47
C GLN A 81 11.10 11.62 21.19
N THR A 82 11.93 10.59 21.12
CA THR A 82 11.56 9.19 20.89
C THR A 82 10.47 8.68 21.84
N ASN A 83 10.28 9.33 22.99
CA ASN A 83 9.26 9.05 24.00
C ASN A 83 7.97 9.87 23.90
N SER A 84 7.74 10.59 22.80
CA SER A 84 6.51 11.37 22.63
C SER A 84 5.31 10.50 22.26
N ILE A 85 4.13 10.87 22.77
CA ILE A 85 2.84 10.26 22.40
C ILE A 85 2.64 10.26 20.87
N CYS A 86 3.10 11.32 20.19
CA CYS A 86 3.07 11.42 18.74
C CYS A 86 3.86 10.30 18.04
N ALA A 87 5.06 9.96 18.54
CA ALA A 87 5.86 8.86 18.00
C ALA A 87 5.16 7.50 18.17
N ALA A 88 4.50 7.28 19.31
CA ALA A 88 3.72 6.06 19.57
C ALA A 88 2.50 5.95 18.64
N ILE A 89 1.77 7.05 18.44
CA ILE A 89 0.63 7.10 17.50
C ILE A 89 1.07 6.81 16.07
N LEU A 90 2.18 7.42 15.62
CA LEU A 90 2.71 7.18 14.27
C LEU A 90 3.12 5.71 14.06
N LEU A 91 3.80 5.10 15.03
CA LEU A 91 4.16 3.67 14.97
C LEU A 91 2.92 2.76 15.01
N GLY A 92 1.93 3.09 15.84
CA GLY A 92 0.64 2.38 15.88
C GLY A 92 -0.09 2.46 14.53
N LEU A 93 -0.13 3.65 13.92
CA LEU A 93 -0.74 3.87 12.61
C LEU A 93 -0.02 3.08 11.51
N GLN A 94 1.31 3.11 11.50
CA GLN A 94 2.10 2.33 10.54
C GLN A 94 1.84 0.82 10.69
N THR A 95 1.74 0.33 11.94
CA THR A 95 1.45 -1.09 12.22
C THR A 95 0.05 -1.46 11.76
N ALA A 96 -0.95 -0.63 12.04
CA ALA A 96 -2.32 -0.83 11.57
C ALA A 96 -2.40 -0.87 10.04
N GLN A 97 -1.70 0.04 9.34
CA GLN A 97 -1.64 0.06 7.88
C GLN A 97 -0.99 -1.20 7.30
N LYS A 98 0.12 -1.68 7.89
CA LYS A 98 0.75 -2.95 7.49
C LYS A 98 -0.21 -4.13 7.64
N SER A 99 -0.92 -4.21 8.76
CA SER A 99 -1.93 -5.25 9.01
C SER A 99 -3.06 -5.20 7.98
N GLN A 100 -3.57 -4.00 7.65
CA GLN A 100 -4.59 -3.84 6.61
C GLN A 100 -4.12 -4.39 5.26
N VAL A 101 -2.89 -4.09 4.84
CA VAL A 101 -2.33 -4.61 3.58
C VAL A 101 -2.27 -6.14 3.59
N ILE A 102 -1.89 -6.75 4.72
CA ILE A 102 -1.86 -8.22 4.87
C ILE A 102 -3.27 -8.81 4.75
N PHE A 103 -4.27 -8.24 5.42
CA PHE A 103 -5.65 -8.72 5.34
C PHE A 103 -6.21 -8.68 3.90
N PHE A 104 -5.87 -7.65 3.13
CA PHE A 104 -6.26 -7.59 1.71
C PHE A 104 -5.55 -8.64 0.84
N HIS A 105 -4.27 -8.91 1.08
CA HIS A 105 -3.57 -10.00 0.37
C HIS A 105 -4.20 -11.35 0.64
N ILE A 106 -4.54 -11.64 1.92
CA ILE A 106 -5.23 -12.87 2.31
C ILE A 106 -6.57 -12.96 1.59
N SER A 107 -7.35 -11.87 1.59
CA SER A 107 -8.66 -11.82 0.94
C SER A 107 -8.58 -12.06 -0.57
N ILE A 108 -7.57 -11.52 -1.24
CA ILE A 108 -7.33 -11.75 -2.68
C ILE A 108 -6.90 -13.19 -2.95
N ALA A 109 -6.00 -13.74 -2.13
CA ALA A 109 -5.58 -15.13 -2.25
C ALA A 109 -6.77 -16.09 -2.09
N LEU A 110 -7.63 -15.85 -1.08
CA LEU A 110 -8.85 -16.63 -0.87
C LEU A 110 -9.83 -16.51 -2.04
N ASN A 111 -10.04 -15.29 -2.59
CA ASN A 111 -10.88 -15.08 -3.77
C ASN A 111 -10.38 -15.87 -4.99
N ARG A 112 -9.06 -15.87 -5.23
CA ARG A 112 -8.47 -16.65 -6.33
C ARG A 112 -8.58 -18.15 -6.08
N PHE A 113 -8.38 -18.59 -4.84
CA PHE A 113 -8.51 -20.00 -4.46
C PHE A 113 -9.94 -20.50 -4.64
N THR A 114 -10.95 -19.76 -4.16
CA THR A 114 -12.36 -20.15 -4.34
C THR A 114 -12.76 -20.18 -5.81
N ALA A 115 -12.35 -19.18 -6.60
CA ALA A 115 -12.60 -19.18 -8.04
C ALA A 115 -12.00 -20.41 -8.75
N PHE A 116 -10.79 -20.82 -8.37
CA PHE A 116 -10.15 -22.03 -8.90
C PHE A 116 -10.90 -23.30 -8.48
N VAL A 117 -11.21 -23.43 -7.19
CA VAL A 117 -11.97 -24.56 -6.63
C VAL A 117 -13.32 -24.70 -7.34
N THR A 118 -14.09 -23.63 -7.49
CA THR A 118 -15.39 -23.67 -8.18
C THR A 118 -15.26 -24.25 -9.60
N VAL A 119 -14.24 -23.83 -10.36
CA VAL A 119 -14.01 -24.36 -11.71
C VAL A 119 -13.67 -25.86 -11.68
N VAL A 120 -12.80 -26.29 -10.76
CA VAL A 120 -12.39 -27.70 -10.64
C VAL A 120 -13.56 -28.61 -10.26
N PHE A 121 -14.44 -28.16 -9.35
CA PHE A 121 -15.57 -28.96 -8.88
C PHE A 121 -16.78 -28.90 -9.84
N HIS A 122 -17.02 -27.80 -10.56
CA HIS A 122 -18.12 -27.72 -11.54
C HIS A 122 -17.78 -28.34 -12.90
N ARG A 123 -16.49 -28.57 -13.23
CA ARG A 123 -16.11 -29.33 -14.45
C ARG A 123 -16.29 -30.84 -14.33
N LYS A 124 -16.66 -31.35 -13.14
CA LYS A 124 -16.85 -32.78 -12.86
C LYS A 124 -18.31 -33.24 -12.90
N VAL A 125 -19.23 -32.37 -13.32
CA VAL A 125 -20.65 -32.68 -13.59
C VAL A 125 -20.91 -32.41 -15.06
#